data_AF-A0A7S3YWN7-F1
#
_entry.id   AF-A0A7S3YWN7-F1
#
_cell.length_a   1.000
_cell.length_b   1.000
_cell.length_c   1.000
_cell.angle_alpha   90.00
_cell.angle_beta   90.00
_cell.angle_gamma   90.00
#
_symmetry.space_group_name_H-M   'P 1'
#
loop_
_entity.id
_entity.type
_entity.pdbx_description
1 polymer ?
#
loop_
_entity_poly.entity_id
_entity_poly.type
_entity_poly.pdbx_seq_one_letter_code
_entity_poly.pdbx_strand_id
1 'polypeptide(L)'
;VGASLSKTLSDYFGNLGYNVRHDLHALPNGTLTHPIYEKEPPCPPEEGGTPTRTEIFGGRRWRPPQIPRYELDAGFKMLLQQELLATPDSKSAKNEALKSSVDNFVRKLEHDKGAEIWIDAANVGFFAQSGHFSYKQVDQVYQHFKKISNKTKLVINENRVRFSRPKPNESQEKKTARSIVQRWRNDGVLFPAPSGMNDDHFWMYGAIRSATDYEKDNSAKNGESRVYLVSNDL
;
A
#
# COMPACT_ATOMS: atom_id res chain seq x y z
N VAL A 1 -12.03 18.28 -10.73
CA VAL A 1 -12.44 17.64 -9.47
C VAL A 1 -11.43 16.54 -9.19
N GLY A 2 -10.35 16.88 -8.49
CA GLY A 2 -9.14 16.05 -8.39
C GLY A 2 -8.04 16.74 -7.59
N ALA A 3 -8.42 17.68 -6.71
CA ALA A 3 -7.56 18.12 -5.63
C ALA A 3 -7.67 17.00 -4.58
N SER A 4 -6.67 16.12 -4.67
CA SER A 4 -6.50 14.82 -4.05
C SER A 4 -6.80 14.79 -2.55
N LEU A 5 -7.32 13.67 -2.06
CA LEU A 5 -7.34 13.26 -0.65
C LEU A 5 -6.01 13.59 0.06
N SER A 6 -4.87 13.60 -0.63
CA SER A 6 -3.58 14.10 -0.11
C SER A 6 -3.66 15.52 0.47
N LYS A 7 -4.37 16.43 -0.20
CA LYS A 7 -4.64 17.78 0.30
C LYS A 7 -5.64 17.74 1.46
N THR A 8 -6.71 16.96 1.36
CA THR A 8 -7.70 16.82 2.44
C THR A 8 -7.10 16.22 3.72
N LEU A 9 -6.19 15.25 3.58
CA LEU A 9 -5.42 14.64 4.67
C LEU A 9 -4.41 15.64 5.23
N SER A 10 -3.67 16.33 4.36
CA SER A 10 -2.75 17.40 4.75
C SER A 10 -3.47 18.51 5.52
N ASP A 11 -4.65 18.94 5.05
CA ASP A 11 -5.49 19.96 5.69
C ASP A 11 -6.08 19.42 7.02
N TYR A 12 -6.53 18.17 7.07
CA TYR A 12 -7.06 17.53 8.27
C TYR A 12 -6.01 17.40 9.39
N PHE A 13 -4.83 16.88 9.07
CA PHE A 13 -3.71 16.80 10.01
C PHE A 13 -3.14 18.19 10.35
N GLY A 14 -3.14 19.11 9.38
CA GLY A 14 -2.82 20.53 9.56
C GLY A 14 -3.69 21.20 10.63
N ASN A 15 -5.00 20.99 10.56
CA ASN A 15 -5.97 21.55 11.51
C ASN A 15 -5.86 20.95 12.92
N LEU A 16 -5.32 19.73 13.05
CA LEU A 16 -4.98 19.12 14.35
C LEU A 16 -3.64 19.61 14.91
N GLY A 17 -2.99 20.60 14.26
CA GLY A 17 -1.73 21.19 14.69
C GLY A 17 -0.48 20.47 14.15
N TYR A 18 -0.64 19.51 13.23
CA TYR A 18 0.47 18.77 12.64
C TYR A 18 0.86 19.39 11.29
N ASN A 19 2.10 19.85 11.18
CA ASN A 19 2.66 20.25 9.89
C ASN A 19 2.91 19.00 9.03
N VAL A 20 2.02 18.70 8.08
CA VAL A 20 2.34 17.81 6.95
C VAL A 20 3.23 18.59 5.99
N ARG A 21 4.50 18.76 6.35
CA ARG A 21 5.50 19.39 5.50
C ARG A 21 5.91 18.42 4.40
N HIS A 22 5.60 18.76 3.16
CA HIS A 22 6.29 18.26 1.98
C HIS A 22 7.72 18.85 1.94
N ASP A 23 8.60 18.46 2.87
CA ASP A 23 9.97 18.99 2.93
C ASP A 23 10.85 18.30 1.87
N LEU A 24 10.79 18.78 0.62
CA LEU A 24 11.92 18.72 -0.30
C LEU A 24 12.72 20.01 -0.14
N HIS A 25 13.81 19.96 0.63
CA HIS A 25 14.77 21.06 0.65
C HIS A 25 15.64 21.01 -0.62
N ALA A 26 15.38 21.93 -1.56
CA ALA A 26 16.32 22.24 -2.63
C ALA A 26 17.42 23.18 -2.10
N LEU A 27 18.68 22.80 -2.24
CA LEU A 27 19.80 23.72 -2.00
C LEU A 27 19.92 24.74 -3.16
N PRO A 28 20.53 25.91 -2.95
CA PRO A 28 20.61 27.01 -3.94
C PRO A 28 21.31 26.65 -5.28
N ASN A 29 21.91 25.46 -5.40
CA ASN A 29 22.58 24.98 -6.59
C ASN A 29 21.76 23.96 -7.41
N GLY A 30 20.51 23.68 -7.04
CA GLY A 30 19.60 22.86 -7.84
C GLY A 30 19.81 21.34 -7.75
N THR A 31 20.62 20.84 -6.82
CA THR A 31 20.78 19.39 -6.59
C THR A 31 19.74 18.89 -5.59
N LEU A 32 18.95 17.88 -5.98
CA LEU A 32 18.09 17.11 -5.07
C LEU A 32 18.92 16.04 -4.38
N THR A 33 19.08 16.13 -3.06
CA THR A 33 19.64 15.03 -2.26
C THR A 33 18.52 14.32 -1.52
N HIS A 34 18.48 12.99 -1.62
CA HIS A 34 17.75 12.17 -0.65
C HIS A 34 18.19 12.54 0.77
N PRO A 35 17.35 12.36 1.81
CA PRO A 35 17.84 12.30 3.17
C PRO A 35 18.89 11.19 3.22
N ILE A 36 20.14 11.61 3.31
CA ILE A 36 21.28 10.73 3.56
C ILE A 36 21.02 10.16 4.94
N TYR A 37 20.48 8.93 5.00
CA TYR A 37 20.89 8.05 6.09
C TYR A 37 22.41 7.93 5.94
N GLU A 38 23.12 8.35 6.98
CA GLU A 38 24.57 8.46 7.06
C GLU A 38 25.27 7.30 6.33
N LYS A 39 26.29 7.65 5.52
CA LYS A 39 27.19 6.75 4.79
C LYS A 39 27.24 5.35 5.41
N GLU A 40 26.82 4.32 4.68
CA GLU A 40 27.24 2.96 4.98
C GLU A 40 28.78 2.97 5.12
N PRO A 41 29.35 2.46 6.22
CA PRO A 41 30.80 2.29 6.29
C PRO A 41 31.21 1.30 5.19
N PRO A 42 32.36 1.53 4.52
CA PRO A 42 32.81 0.62 3.47
C PRO A 42 32.94 -0.80 4.04
N CYS A 43 32.47 -1.79 3.26
CA CYS A 43 32.66 -3.20 3.58
C CYS A 43 34.12 -3.46 4.00
N PRO A 44 34.38 -4.09 5.16
CA PRO A 44 35.72 -4.52 5.49
C PRO A 44 36.18 -5.59 4.47
N PRO A 45 37.48 -5.63 4.13
CA PRO A 45 38.01 -6.64 3.20
C PRO A 45 37.80 -8.04 3.78
N GLU A 46 37.59 -9.01 2.87
CA GLU A 46 37.43 -10.43 3.18
C GLU A 46 38.69 -10.99 3.85
N GLU A 47 38.74 -10.97 5.18
CA GLU A 47 39.61 -11.85 5.94
C GLU A 47 38.82 -12.55 7.06
N GLY A 48 38.98 -13.86 7.11
CA GLY A 48 38.12 -14.79 7.82
C GLY A 48 37.98 -14.54 9.32
N GLY A 49 36.78 -14.14 9.73
CA GLY A 49 36.31 -14.17 11.11
C GLY A 49 34.88 -13.65 11.18
N THR A 50 33.91 -14.47 11.56
CA THR A 50 32.53 -14.02 11.75
C THR A 50 32.44 -13.08 12.95
N PRO A 51 32.13 -11.77 12.79
CA PRO A 51 31.93 -10.88 13.92
C PRO A 51 30.58 -11.20 14.55
N THR A 52 30.55 -11.30 15.88
CA THR A 52 29.28 -11.45 16.59
C THR A 52 28.52 -10.12 16.60
N ARG A 53 27.18 -10.21 16.56
CA ARG A 53 26.18 -9.15 16.36
C ARG A 53 26.31 -7.90 17.27
N THR A 54 27.20 -7.92 18.25
CA THR A 54 27.31 -6.90 19.31
C THR A 54 28.34 -5.81 19.01
N GLU A 55 29.27 -6.03 18.06
CA GLU A 55 30.43 -5.15 17.90
C GLU A 55 30.24 -4.01 16.88
N ILE A 56 29.18 -4.04 16.07
CA ILE A 56 28.97 -3.08 14.96
C ILE A 56 28.34 -1.74 15.44
N PHE A 57 27.78 -1.68 16.65
CA PHE A 57 26.98 -0.54 17.12
C PHE A 57 27.42 0.06 18.46
N GLY A 58 28.72 0.34 18.64
CA GLY A 58 29.25 1.32 19.61
C GLY A 58 28.56 1.42 20.98
N GLY A 59 28.15 0.31 21.58
CA GLY A 59 27.47 0.26 22.90
C GLY A 59 26.11 0.98 23.01
N ARG A 60 25.56 1.60 21.95
CA ARG A 60 24.25 2.28 22.03
C ARG A 60 23.16 1.35 21.53
N ARG A 61 22.41 0.79 22.49
CA ARG A 61 21.20 -0.02 22.25
C ARG A 61 20.24 0.77 21.35
N TRP A 62 20.05 0.31 20.11
CA TRP A 62 19.02 0.82 19.22
C TRP A 62 17.68 0.77 19.95
N ARG A 63 17.07 1.93 20.18
CA ARG A 63 15.68 2.03 20.63
C ARG A 63 14.87 2.38 19.39
N PRO A 64 13.90 1.55 18.99
CA PRO A 64 12.98 1.95 17.94
C PRO A 64 12.36 3.30 18.33
N PRO A 65 12.22 4.25 17.40
CA PRO A 65 11.48 5.48 17.67
C PRO A 65 10.08 5.12 18.17
N GLN A 66 9.59 5.86 19.16
CA GLN A 66 8.21 5.74 19.62
C GLN A 66 7.31 6.23 18.47
N ILE A 67 6.72 5.30 17.73
CA ILE A 67 5.76 5.63 16.67
C ILE A 67 4.48 6.08 17.36
N PRO A 68 4.01 7.32 17.15
CA PRO A 68 2.76 7.77 17.73
C PRO A 68 1.61 6.86 17.28
N ARG A 69 0.77 6.44 18.23
CA ARG A 69 -0.48 5.75 17.92
C ARG A 69 -1.56 6.80 17.69
N TYR A 70 -2.18 6.75 16.52
CA TYR A 70 -3.30 7.63 16.19
C TYR A 70 -4.59 6.82 16.22
N GLU A 71 -5.58 7.33 16.94
CA GLU A 71 -6.94 6.86 16.82
C GLU A 71 -7.59 7.54 15.62
N LEU A 72 -8.04 6.75 14.65
CA LEU A 72 -8.84 7.27 13.55
C LEU A 72 -10.24 7.55 14.08
N ASP A 73 -10.58 8.83 14.20
CA ASP A 73 -11.91 9.22 14.65
C ASP A 73 -13.00 8.88 13.62
N ALA A 74 -14.25 8.96 14.06
CA ALA A 74 -15.40 8.65 13.22
C ALA A 74 -15.50 9.59 11.99
N GLY A 75 -15.04 10.83 12.10
CA GLY A 75 -15.07 11.81 11.03
C GLY A 75 -14.17 11.41 9.86
N PHE A 76 -12.95 10.97 10.17
CA PHE A 76 -12.01 10.45 9.18
C PHE A 76 -12.56 9.23 8.44
N LYS A 77 -13.12 8.26 9.19
CA LYS A 77 -13.73 7.04 8.61
C LYS A 77 -14.88 7.41 7.67
N MET A 78 -15.71 8.38 8.04
CA MET A 78 -16.81 8.87 7.21
C MET A 78 -16.32 9.59 5.95
N LEU A 79 -15.29 10.42 6.05
CA LEU A 79 -14.76 11.17 4.91
C LEU A 79 -14.17 10.24 3.85
N LEU A 80 -13.39 9.24 4.27
CA LEU A 80 -12.83 8.24 3.34
C LEU A 80 -13.94 7.43 2.65
N GLN A 81 -14.99 7.07 3.40
CA GLN A 81 -16.15 6.40 2.82
C GLN A 81 -16.89 7.30 1.83
N GLN A 82 -17.08 8.58 2.15
CA GLN A 82 -17.69 9.54 1.24
C GLN A 82 -16.87 9.73 -0.02
N GLU A 83 -15.55 9.83 0.06
CA GLU A 83 -14.71 9.98 -1.13
C GLU A 83 -14.68 8.73 -2.02
N LEU A 84 -14.62 7.53 -1.43
CA LEU A 84 -14.65 6.30 -2.22
C LEU A 84 -16.03 6.10 -2.88
N LEU A 85 -17.10 6.43 -2.15
CA LEU A 85 -18.49 6.29 -2.61
C LEU A 85 -19.01 7.54 -3.33
N ALA A 86 -18.21 8.60 -3.45
CA ALA A 86 -18.58 9.81 -4.17
C ALA A 86 -18.72 9.45 -5.64
N THR A 87 -19.94 9.11 -6.04
CA THR A 87 -20.25 8.72 -7.40
C THR A 87 -20.09 9.96 -8.29
N PRO A 88 -19.25 9.90 -9.34
CA PRO A 88 -19.33 10.88 -10.41
C PRO A 88 -20.73 10.77 -11.05
N ASP A 89 -21.36 11.91 -11.33
CA ASP A 89 -22.72 12.02 -11.86
C ASP A 89 -22.97 10.99 -13.00
N SER A 90 -23.96 10.11 -12.86
CA SER A 90 -24.05 8.84 -13.59
C SER A 90 -24.37 8.94 -15.09
N LYS A 91 -24.27 10.14 -15.68
CA LYS A 91 -24.72 10.41 -17.05
C LYS A 91 -23.77 9.86 -18.13
N SER A 92 -22.66 9.20 -17.77
CA SER A 92 -21.71 8.62 -18.73
C SER A 92 -21.38 7.16 -18.41
N ALA A 93 -21.22 6.33 -19.45
CA ALA A 93 -20.84 4.93 -19.34
C ALA A 93 -19.52 4.72 -18.56
N LYS A 94 -18.60 5.70 -18.61
CA LYS A 94 -17.37 5.70 -17.81
C LYS A 94 -17.67 5.78 -16.31
N ASN A 95 -18.60 6.65 -15.91
CA ASN A 95 -18.98 6.81 -14.50
C ASN A 95 -19.75 5.59 -13.99
N GLU A 96 -20.59 4.97 -14.83
CA GLU A 96 -21.26 3.71 -14.49
C GLU A 96 -20.26 2.56 -14.29
N ALA A 97 -19.24 2.46 -15.13
CA ALA A 97 -18.18 1.47 -14.99
C ALA A 97 -17.35 1.68 -13.70
N LEU A 98 -17.02 2.94 -13.38
CA LEU A 98 -16.36 3.28 -12.12
C LEU A 98 -17.20 2.88 -10.91
N LYS A 99 -18.48 3.29 -10.89
CA LYS A 99 -19.43 2.93 -9.83
C LYS A 99 -19.53 1.42 -9.65
N SER A 100 -19.73 0.68 -10.75
CA SER A 100 -19.82 -0.77 -10.73
C SER A 100 -18.56 -1.43 -10.15
N SER A 101 -17.38 -0.84 -10.40
CA SER A 101 -16.12 -1.36 -9.91
C SER A 101 -15.92 -1.10 -8.41
N VAL A 102 -16.33 0.07 -7.92
CA VAL A 102 -16.40 0.37 -6.48
C VAL A 102 -17.40 -0.55 -5.78
N ASP A 103 -18.59 -0.74 -6.34
CA ASP A 103 -19.62 -1.64 -5.79
C ASP A 103 -19.15 -3.11 -5.77
N ASN A 104 -18.40 -3.55 -6.78
CA ASN A 104 -17.77 -4.87 -6.81
C ASN A 104 -16.72 -5.00 -5.70
N PHE A 105 -15.89 -3.98 -5.50
CA PHE A 105 -14.88 -3.95 -4.44
C PHE A 105 -15.53 -4.07 -3.05
N VAL A 106 -16.53 -3.22 -2.75
CA VAL A 106 -17.24 -3.24 -1.46
C VAL A 106 -17.91 -4.59 -1.22
N ARG A 107 -18.67 -5.12 -2.18
CA ARG A 107 -19.33 -6.42 -2.04
C ARG A 107 -18.35 -7.56 -1.80
N LYS A 108 -17.22 -7.55 -2.51
CA LYS A 108 -16.19 -8.58 -2.35
C LYS A 108 -15.49 -8.48 -0.99
N LEU A 109 -15.24 -7.26 -0.51
CA LEU A 109 -14.70 -7.02 0.83
C LEU A 109 -15.65 -7.54 1.93
N GLU A 110 -16.95 -7.28 1.80
CA GLU A 110 -17.98 -7.77 2.72
C GLU A 110 -18.10 -9.29 2.70
N HIS A 111 -18.13 -9.89 1.50
CA HIS A 111 -18.12 -11.34 1.32
C HIS A 111 -16.90 -12.00 2.00
N ASP A 112 -15.72 -11.41 1.83
CA ASP A 112 -14.47 -11.95 2.38
C ASP A 112 -14.29 -11.67 3.88
N LYS A 113 -15.21 -10.90 4.49
CA LYS A 113 -15.15 -10.46 5.91
C LYS A 113 -13.84 -9.76 6.24
N GLY A 114 -13.50 -8.77 5.42
CA GLY A 114 -12.29 -7.97 5.61
C GLY A 114 -11.01 -8.71 5.26
N ALA A 115 -9.89 -8.06 5.53
CA ALA A 115 -8.55 -8.63 5.45
C ALA A 115 -7.70 -8.21 6.64
N GLU A 116 -6.75 -9.07 7.02
CA GLU A 116 -5.80 -8.80 8.10
C GLU A 116 -4.60 -8.01 7.60
N ILE A 117 -4.27 -8.16 6.31
CA ILE A 117 -3.10 -7.52 5.69
C ILE A 117 -3.50 -6.94 4.33
N TRP A 118 -3.31 -5.65 4.17
CA TRP A 118 -3.50 -4.91 2.93
C TRP A 118 -2.15 -4.50 2.36
N ILE A 119 -1.90 -4.87 1.10
CA ILE A 119 -0.66 -4.54 0.40
C ILE A 119 -0.99 -3.53 -0.71
N ASP A 120 -0.34 -2.37 -0.64
CA ASP A 120 -0.25 -1.42 -1.73
C ASP A 120 0.77 -1.94 -2.76
N ALA A 121 0.26 -2.62 -3.78
CA ALA A 121 1.12 -3.25 -4.76
C ALA A 121 1.79 -2.24 -5.70
N ALA A 122 1.19 -1.06 -5.90
CA ALA A 122 1.79 -0.02 -6.73
C ALA A 122 3.09 0.45 -6.10
N ASN A 123 3.00 0.83 -4.84
CA ASN A 123 4.12 1.32 -4.06
C ASN A 123 5.19 0.24 -3.80
N VAL A 124 4.77 -0.99 -3.46
CA VAL A 124 5.70 -2.13 -3.35
C VAL A 124 6.39 -2.41 -4.67
N GLY A 125 5.68 -2.36 -5.80
CA GLY A 125 6.25 -2.71 -7.11
C GLY A 125 7.18 -1.65 -7.69
N PHE A 126 7.17 -0.41 -7.18
CA PHE A 126 8.09 0.66 -7.57
C PHE A 126 9.23 0.90 -6.58
N PHE A 127 9.15 0.35 -5.36
CA PHE A 127 10.17 0.56 -4.35
C PHE A 127 11.56 0.14 -4.85
N ALA A 128 12.50 1.08 -4.76
CA ALA A 128 13.88 0.93 -5.20
C ALA A 128 14.03 0.45 -6.66
N GLN A 129 13.03 0.70 -7.53
CA GLN A 129 13.11 0.39 -8.95
C GLN A 129 13.53 1.62 -9.77
N SER A 130 14.35 1.42 -10.81
CA SER A 130 14.79 2.45 -11.74
C SER A 130 13.72 2.78 -12.80
N GLY A 131 12.51 3.09 -12.35
CA GLY A 131 11.41 3.57 -13.20
C GLY A 131 10.51 2.49 -13.81
N HIS A 132 10.76 1.21 -13.54
CA HIS A 132 9.88 0.12 -13.98
C HIS A 132 9.13 -0.53 -12.81
N PHE A 133 7.99 -1.15 -13.10
CA PHE A 133 7.17 -1.85 -12.11
C PHE A 133 7.58 -3.32 -12.01
N SER A 134 7.92 -3.80 -10.81
CA SER A 134 8.35 -5.18 -10.56
C SER A 134 7.23 -6.06 -10.02
N TYR A 135 6.60 -6.87 -10.89
CA TYR A 135 5.62 -7.88 -10.48
C TYR A 135 6.21 -8.95 -9.56
N LYS A 136 7.49 -9.29 -9.77
CA LYS A 136 8.19 -10.28 -8.93
C LYS A 136 8.34 -9.80 -7.49
N GLN A 137 8.64 -8.52 -7.31
CA GLN A 137 8.78 -7.91 -5.99
C GLN A 137 7.45 -7.91 -5.23
N VAL A 138 6.37 -7.48 -5.88
CA VAL A 138 5.02 -7.57 -5.30
C VAL A 138 4.68 -9.01 -4.93
N ASP A 139 4.98 -9.96 -5.82
CA ASP A 139 4.69 -11.37 -5.56
C ASP A 139 5.49 -11.91 -4.36
N GLN A 140 6.77 -11.55 -4.23
CA GLN A 140 7.59 -11.96 -3.08
C GLN A 140 7.02 -11.44 -1.75
N VAL A 141 6.62 -10.16 -1.71
CA VAL A 141 5.97 -9.55 -0.54
C VAL A 141 4.64 -10.25 -0.23
N TYR A 142 3.81 -10.47 -1.25
CA TYR A 142 2.56 -11.21 -1.10
C TYR A 142 2.78 -12.64 -0.57
N GLN A 143 3.71 -13.40 -1.15
CA GLN A 143 3.98 -14.77 -0.71
C GLN A 143 4.52 -14.83 0.72
N HIS A 144 5.25 -13.79 1.17
CA HIS A 144 5.67 -13.68 2.56
C HIS A 144 4.46 -13.51 3.49
N PHE A 145 3.61 -12.52 3.23
CA PHE A 145 2.45 -12.24 4.08
C PHE A 145 1.35 -13.30 3.99
N LYS A 146 1.19 -13.97 2.85
CA LYS A 146 0.27 -15.11 2.68
C LYS A 146 0.57 -16.25 3.67
N LYS A 147 1.85 -16.45 4.04
CA LYS A 147 2.25 -17.45 5.05
C LYS A 147 1.89 -17.04 6.47
N ILE A 148 1.75 -15.73 6.72
CA ILE A 148 1.37 -15.17 8.01
C ILE A 148 -0.15 -15.17 8.14
N SER A 149 -0.86 -14.73 7.09
CA SER A 149 -2.31 -14.68 7.03
C SER A 149 -2.83 -15.02 5.63
N ASN A 150 -3.77 -15.96 5.56
CA ASN A 150 -4.51 -16.25 4.34
C ASN A 150 -5.51 -15.13 3.97
N LYS A 151 -5.75 -14.16 4.88
CA LYS A 151 -6.52 -12.95 4.65
C LYS A 151 -5.63 -11.78 4.23
N THR A 152 -4.69 -12.04 3.34
CA THR A 152 -3.83 -11.03 2.71
C THR A 152 -4.44 -10.58 1.39
N LYS A 153 -4.53 -9.27 1.16
CA LYS A 153 -5.11 -8.68 -0.06
C LYS A 153 -4.13 -7.71 -0.74
N LEU A 154 -4.20 -7.65 -2.07
CA LEU A 154 -3.38 -6.79 -2.92
C LEU A 154 -4.28 -5.77 -3.62
N VAL A 155 -3.96 -4.49 -3.48
CA VAL A 155 -4.59 -3.42 -4.26
C VAL A 155 -3.61 -2.93 -5.30
N ILE A 156 -4.04 -2.83 -6.55
CA ILE A 156 -3.22 -2.34 -7.66
C ILE A 156 -4.10 -1.66 -8.71
N ASN A 157 -3.60 -0.62 -9.38
CA ASN A 157 -4.25 -0.07 -10.55
C ASN A 157 -4.58 -1.14 -11.62
N GLU A 158 -5.81 -1.11 -12.13
CA GLU A 158 -6.33 -2.12 -13.06
C GLU A 158 -5.52 -2.23 -14.35
N ASN A 159 -4.89 -1.13 -14.81
CA ASN A 159 -4.10 -1.13 -16.04
C ASN A 159 -2.87 -2.04 -15.92
N ARG A 160 -2.37 -2.25 -14.69
CA ARG A 160 -1.22 -3.14 -14.42
C ARG A 160 -1.60 -4.61 -14.45
N VAL A 161 -2.88 -4.93 -14.38
CA VAL A 161 -3.34 -6.32 -14.40
C VAL A 161 -4.09 -6.67 -15.69
N ARG A 162 -4.41 -5.69 -16.53
CA ARG A 162 -4.98 -5.89 -17.87
C ARG A 162 -3.91 -6.39 -18.83
N PHE A 163 -3.81 -7.71 -18.99
CA PHE A 163 -3.00 -8.32 -20.05
C PHE A 163 -3.87 -8.66 -21.27
N SER A 164 -3.46 -8.20 -22.45
CA SER A 164 -4.00 -8.70 -23.73
C SER A 164 -3.62 -10.19 -23.92
N ARG A 165 -4.24 -10.88 -24.88
CA ARG A 165 -3.91 -12.28 -25.21
C ARG A 165 -2.41 -12.50 -25.43
N PRO A 166 -1.85 -13.68 -25.08
CA PRO A 166 -0.44 -14.00 -25.33
C PRO A 166 -0.09 -13.76 -26.79
N LYS A 167 1.04 -13.08 -27.04
CA LYS A 167 1.56 -12.86 -28.39
C LYS A 167 2.75 -13.80 -28.62
N PRO A 168 2.97 -14.31 -29.85
CA PRO A 168 4.08 -15.22 -30.16
C PRO A 168 5.45 -14.67 -29.74
N ASN A 169 5.66 -13.36 -29.93
CA ASN A 169 6.92 -12.67 -29.66
C ASN A 169 6.87 -11.85 -28.35
N GLU A 170 6.07 -12.28 -27.37
CA GLU A 170 6.01 -11.62 -26.07
C GLU A 170 7.31 -11.82 -25.28
N SER A 171 7.82 -10.74 -24.66
CA SER A 171 9.01 -10.79 -23.81
C SER A 171 8.81 -11.73 -22.63
N GLN A 172 9.90 -12.35 -22.16
CA GLN A 172 9.84 -13.25 -21.02
C GLN A 172 9.31 -12.56 -19.76
N GLU A 173 9.68 -11.29 -19.56
CA GLU A 173 9.19 -10.46 -18.46
C GLU A 173 7.65 -10.34 -18.47
N LYS A 174 7.06 -10.06 -19.64
CA LYS A 174 5.61 -9.92 -19.76
C LYS A 174 4.87 -11.25 -19.60
N LYS A 175 5.47 -12.36 -20.04
CA LYS A 175 4.99 -13.72 -19.74
C LYS A 175 4.99 -13.99 -18.23
N THR A 176 6.08 -13.64 -17.54
CA THR A 176 6.19 -13.78 -16.09
C THR A 176 5.16 -12.92 -15.35
N ALA A 177 5.03 -11.64 -15.71
CA ALA A 177 4.04 -10.73 -15.12
C ALA A 177 2.61 -11.27 -15.28
N ARG A 178 2.25 -11.73 -16.47
CA ARG A 178 0.96 -12.35 -16.76
C ARG A 178 0.69 -13.59 -15.89
N SER A 179 1.68 -14.46 -15.73
CA SER A 179 1.58 -15.66 -14.89
C SER A 179 1.37 -15.32 -13.42
N ILE A 180 2.14 -14.35 -12.89
CA ILE A 180 2.03 -13.86 -11.52
C ILE A 180 0.62 -13.29 -11.27
N VAL A 181 0.13 -12.41 -12.14
CA VAL A 181 -1.18 -11.79 -11.99
C VAL A 181 -2.31 -12.82 -12.11
N GLN A 182 -2.16 -13.83 -12.98
CA GLN A 182 -3.14 -14.92 -13.05
C GLN A 182 -3.22 -15.70 -11.74
N ARG A 183 -2.07 -15.94 -11.09
CA ARG A 183 -2.06 -16.58 -9.78
C ARG A 183 -2.75 -15.71 -8.71
N TRP A 184 -2.51 -14.41 -8.68
CA TRP A 184 -3.23 -13.51 -7.75
C TRP A 184 -4.75 -13.51 -7.95
N ARG A 185 -5.20 -13.62 -9.21
CA ARG A 185 -6.63 -13.80 -9.53
C ARG A 185 -7.17 -15.13 -9.01
N ASN A 186 -6.46 -16.22 -9.27
CA ASN A 186 -6.86 -17.56 -8.84
C ASN A 186 -6.90 -17.66 -7.31
N ASP A 187 -5.97 -17.01 -6.62
CA ASP A 187 -5.93 -16.91 -5.16
C ASP A 187 -7.04 -16.02 -4.59
N GLY A 188 -7.75 -15.23 -5.41
CA GLY A 188 -8.81 -14.33 -4.95
C GLY A 188 -8.33 -13.17 -4.07
N VAL A 189 -7.05 -12.78 -4.21
CA VAL A 189 -6.41 -11.74 -3.37
C VAL A 189 -6.34 -10.37 -4.04
N LEU A 190 -6.59 -10.32 -5.35
CA LEU A 190 -6.39 -9.14 -6.17
C LEU A 190 -7.63 -8.23 -6.19
N PHE A 191 -7.44 -6.97 -5.78
CA PHE A 191 -8.39 -5.88 -5.95
C PHE A 191 -7.87 -4.86 -6.97
N PRO A 192 -8.35 -4.90 -8.21
CA PRO A 192 -7.97 -3.92 -9.22
C PRO A 192 -8.69 -2.59 -8.98
N ALA A 193 -7.93 -1.54 -8.67
CA ALA A 193 -8.45 -0.18 -8.58
C ALA A 193 -8.75 0.34 -10.01
N PRO A 194 -9.95 0.90 -10.28
CA PRO A 194 -10.35 1.33 -11.62
C PRO A 194 -9.46 2.42 -12.21
N SER A 195 -9.34 2.47 -13.53
CA SER A 195 -8.57 3.50 -14.22
C SER A 195 -9.17 4.87 -13.99
N GLY A 196 -8.35 5.82 -13.54
CA GLY A 196 -8.77 7.18 -13.23
C GLY A 196 -9.25 7.36 -11.79
N MET A 197 -9.19 6.32 -10.96
CA MET A 197 -9.22 6.44 -9.51
C MET A 197 -7.83 6.21 -8.93
N ASN A 198 -7.56 6.84 -7.79
CA ASN A 198 -6.37 6.56 -7.01
C ASN A 198 -6.53 5.22 -6.29
N ASP A 199 -5.55 4.33 -6.37
CA ASP A 199 -5.52 3.06 -5.63
C ASP A 199 -5.47 3.27 -4.11
N ASP A 200 -4.96 4.41 -3.64
CA ASP A 200 -4.89 4.73 -2.21
C ASP A 200 -6.22 4.63 -1.50
N HIS A 201 -7.27 5.11 -2.16
CA HIS A 201 -8.61 5.09 -1.60
C HIS A 201 -9.09 3.66 -1.33
N PHE A 202 -8.62 2.67 -2.09
CA PHE A 202 -9.06 1.29 -1.99
C PHE A 202 -8.32 0.57 -0.86
N TRP A 203 -6.99 0.67 -0.77
CA TRP A 203 -6.27 -0.01 0.32
C TRP A 203 -6.51 0.66 1.67
N MET A 204 -6.68 1.99 1.72
CA MET A 204 -7.07 2.69 2.96
C MET A 204 -8.46 2.28 3.41
N TYR A 205 -9.45 2.33 2.50
CA TYR A 205 -10.83 1.99 2.84
C TYR A 205 -10.94 0.53 3.26
N GLY A 206 -10.28 -0.36 2.50
CA GLY A 206 -10.21 -1.78 2.81
C GLY A 206 -9.68 -2.02 4.22
N ALA A 207 -8.57 -1.37 4.60
CA ALA A 207 -7.97 -1.52 5.91
C ALA A 207 -8.88 -1.00 7.04
N ILE A 208 -9.43 0.21 6.90
CA ILE A 208 -10.32 0.81 7.91
C ILE A 208 -11.60 0.01 8.08
N ARG A 209 -12.21 -0.42 6.97
CA ARG A 209 -13.44 -1.22 7.02
C ARG A 209 -13.17 -2.58 7.66
N SER A 210 -12.06 -3.23 7.30
CA SER A 210 -11.64 -4.50 7.93
C SER A 210 -11.45 -4.35 9.44
N ALA A 211 -10.76 -3.29 9.87
CA ALA A 211 -10.54 -3.03 11.29
C ALA A 211 -11.87 -2.79 12.04
N THR A 212 -12.78 -2.01 11.45
CA THR A 212 -14.10 -1.71 12.04
C THR A 212 -14.97 -2.96 12.16
N ASP A 213 -14.97 -3.82 11.14
CA ASP A 213 -15.73 -5.06 11.17
C ASP A 213 -15.12 -6.05 12.18
N TYR A 214 -13.79 -6.11 12.29
CA TYR A 214 -13.12 -6.91 13.32
C TYR A 214 -13.30 -6.37 14.74
N GLU A 215 -13.43 -5.05 14.95
CA GLU A 215 -13.76 -4.47 16.26
C GLU A 215 -15.16 -4.91 16.71
N LYS A 216 -16.14 -4.87 15.80
CA LYS A 216 -17.50 -5.36 16.08
C LYS A 216 -17.49 -6.84 16.45
N ASP A 217 -16.78 -7.66 15.67
CA ASP A 217 -16.70 -9.11 15.91
C ASP A 217 -15.93 -9.45 17.20
N ASN A 218 -14.84 -8.72 17.52
CA ASN A 218 -14.00 -9.00 18.71
C ASN A 218 -14.47 -8.31 19.99
N SER A 219 -15.37 -7.32 19.93
CA SER A 219 -16.09 -6.84 21.12
C SER A 219 -16.84 -7.96 21.84
N ALA A 220 -17.11 -9.07 21.14
CA ALA A 220 -17.65 -10.31 21.69
C ALA A 220 -16.60 -11.31 22.23
N LYS A 221 -15.28 -11.08 22.05
CA LYS A 221 -14.22 -12.10 22.27
C LYS A 221 -12.92 -11.63 22.96
N ASN A 222 -12.82 -10.41 23.50
CA ASN A 222 -11.67 -9.93 24.31
C ASN A 222 -10.29 -9.98 23.60
N GLY A 223 -10.23 -10.03 22.27
CA GLY A 223 -8.98 -10.03 21.49
C GLY A 223 -8.73 -8.70 20.78
N GLU A 224 -7.47 -8.24 20.74
CA GLU A 224 -7.09 -7.11 19.88
C GLU A 224 -7.16 -7.51 18.41
N SER A 225 -8.09 -6.91 17.66
CA SER A 225 -8.11 -6.99 16.20
C SER A 225 -7.07 -6.04 15.62
N ARG A 226 -6.11 -6.55 14.85
CA ARG A 226 -5.11 -5.72 14.18
C ARG A 226 -5.18 -5.94 12.68
N VAL A 227 -5.24 -4.84 11.93
CA VAL A 227 -5.10 -4.82 10.48
C VAL A 227 -3.78 -4.14 10.14
N TYR A 228 -3.01 -4.76 9.25
CA TYR A 228 -1.71 -4.26 8.82
C TYR A 228 -1.79 -3.69 7.41
N LEU A 229 -1.09 -2.58 7.21
CA LEU A 229 -0.88 -1.95 5.91
C LEU A 229 0.58 -2.09 5.51
N VAL A 230 0.80 -2.50 4.27
CA VAL A 230 2.13 -2.65 3.67
C VAL A 230 2.23 -1.68 2.52
N SER A 231 2.84 -0.53 2.80
CA SER A 231 3.22 0.49 1.84
C SER A 231 4.50 1.19 2.34
N ASN A 232 5.26 1.79 1.44
CA ASN A 232 6.33 2.75 1.72
C ASN A 232 5.93 4.18 1.31
N ASP A 233 4.66 4.40 1.00
CA ASP A 233 4.13 5.75 0.82
C ASP A 233 4.19 6.51 2.14
N LEU A 234 4.47 7.82 2.06
CA LEU A 234 4.73 8.68 3.23
C LEU A 234 3.48 9.41 3.71
#